data_AF-A0A452ZDJ8-F1
#
_entry.id   AF-A0A452ZDJ8-F1
#
_cell.length_a   1.000
_cell.length_b   1.000
_cell.length_c   1.000
_cell.angle_alpha   90.00
_cell.angle_beta   90.00
_cell.angle_gamma   90.00
#
_symmetry.space_group_name_H-M   'P 1'
#
loop_
_entity.id
_entity.type
_entity.pdbx_description
1 polymer ?
#
loop_
_entity_poly.entity_id
_entity_poly.type
_entity_poly.pdbx_seq_one_letter_code
_entity_poly.pdbx_strand_id
1 'polypeptide(L)'
;VKGGTSVLDRREDLQVDQLNTSSSSLPQGQCLDRGRISANHRREEKLVNQSSTPVDQWVLLGISLSASEKVDSLKEFASLTSSTLAEEWNKNVTHVIVGRNAGDACGRSYEVLMAILSGKWVVTAGWIVDCLVEPIPDLKTCLEKPIPGPEISYEVNFCDGSCTSGYGPTKGRATAAEQAPKLFSGLHFCLSTYIDPEDRETIRRLVAAGEGQVLEGISPDRLHENLNRNPAEVYFIYDSGPPRKITSDFDLILAKEIQESIEYAKSGAQVISHRRLLHAILCYNARILDRRPHQDM
;
A
#
# COMPACT_ATOMS: atom_id res chain seq x y z
N VAL A 1 -23.63 -62.09 23.60
CA VAL A 1 -22.74 -63.28 23.61
C VAL A 1 -22.97 -64.05 22.31
N LYS A 2 -21.91 -64.30 21.50
CA LYS A 2 -21.78 -65.26 20.34
C LYS A 2 -22.93 -65.36 19.30
N GLY A 3 -22.73 -65.51 17.98
CA GLY A 3 -21.55 -65.47 17.08
C GLY A 3 -21.87 -64.62 15.83
N GLY A 4 -21.16 -64.62 14.68
CA GLY A 4 -20.18 -65.57 14.13
C GLY A 4 -20.87 -66.77 13.45
N THR A 5 -20.62 -67.19 12.21
CA THR A 5 -19.69 -66.73 11.11
C THR A 5 -20.10 -67.49 9.80
N SER A 6 -19.60 -67.33 8.56
CA SER A 6 -18.53 -66.52 7.91
C SER A 6 -18.65 -66.55 6.36
N VAL A 7 -18.16 -65.50 5.68
CA VAL A 7 -17.37 -65.46 4.40
C VAL A 7 -17.58 -66.56 3.32
N LEU A 8 -17.80 -66.15 2.06
CA LEU A 8 -16.94 -66.56 0.92
C LEU A 8 -17.06 -65.63 -0.31
N ASP A 9 -15.97 -65.55 -1.08
CA ASP A 9 -15.76 -64.73 -2.29
C ASP A 9 -15.64 -65.62 -3.53
N ARG A 10 -15.97 -65.08 -4.72
CA ARG A 10 -15.57 -65.63 -6.03
C ARG A 10 -15.67 -64.59 -7.15
N ARG A 11 -14.50 -64.11 -7.61
CA ARG A 11 -14.28 -63.45 -8.90
C ARG A 11 -14.24 -64.48 -10.03
N GLU A 12 -14.79 -64.14 -11.19
CA GLU A 12 -14.34 -64.68 -12.48
C GLU A 12 -14.57 -63.63 -13.59
N ASP A 13 -13.65 -63.55 -14.55
CA ASP A 13 -13.59 -62.50 -15.57
C ASP A 13 -14.31 -62.91 -16.88
N LEU A 14 -14.64 -61.95 -17.76
CA LEU A 14 -14.46 -62.11 -19.23
C LEU A 14 -14.61 -60.81 -20.02
N GLN A 15 -14.04 -60.83 -21.24
CA GLN A 15 -13.75 -59.67 -22.09
C GLN A 15 -14.94 -59.26 -22.99
N VAL A 16 -14.95 -57.99 -23.42
CA VAL A 16 -15.42 -57.58 -24.75
C VAL A 16 -14.37 -56.62 -25.34
N ASP A 17 -14.28 -56.57 -26.67
CA ASP A 17 -13.08 -56.18 -27.42
C ASP A 17 -13.34 -55.06 -28.45
N GLN A 18 -12.26 -54.44 -28.95
CA GLN A 18 -12.20 -53.47 -30.08
C GLN A 18 -12.89 -52.11 -29.86
N LEU A 19 -12.55 -51.01 -30.56
CA LEU A 19 -11.84 -50.85 -31.85
C LEU A 19 -10.60 -49.94 -31.78
N ASN A 20 -9.63 -50.21 -32.66
CA ASN A 20 -8.54 -49.28 -33.01
C ASN A 20 -8.97 -48.35 -34.16
N THR A 21 -8.53 -47.08 -34.13
CA THR A 21 -8.34 -46.26 -35.34
C THR A 21 -6.99 -45.52 -35.25
N SER A 22 -6.22 -45.56 -36.33
CA SER A 22 -4.79 -45.22 -36.29
C SER A 22 -4.48 -43.85 -36.90
N SER A 23 -3.83 -43.00 -36.09
CA SER A 23 -2.73 -42.08 -36.44
C SER A 23 -2.69 -41.36 -37.80
N SER A 24 -2.52 -40.03 -37.75
CA SER A 24 -1.71 -39.30 -38.74
C SER A 24 -0.69 -38.34 -38.07
N SER A 25 0.54 -38.44 -38.58
CA SER A 25 1.76 -37.60 -38.40
C SER A 25 1.58 -36.17 -37.83
N LEU A 26 2.18 -35.82 -36.67
CA LEU A 26 3.55 -35.21 -36.49
C LEU A 26 3.56 -33.66 -36.62
N PRO A 27 4.58 -32.91 -36.08
CA PRO A 27 5.92 -33.32 -35.66
C PRO A 27 6.33 -33.08 -34.19
N GLN A 28 7.54 -33.51 -33.85
CA GLN A 28 8.17 -33.36 -32.52
C GLN A 28 8.44 -31.89 -32.15
N GLY A 29 8.03 -31.50 -30.94
CA GLY A 29 8.35 -30.21 -30.32
C GLY A 29 9.02 -30.39 -28.94
N GLN A 30 10.36 -30.42 -28.96
CA GLN A 30 11.31 -30.23 -27.86
C GLN A 30 10.79 -30.27 -26.40
N CYS A 31 11.13 -31.33 -25.65
CA CYS A 31 11.00 -31.35 -24.19
C CYS A 31 12.05 -30.46 -23.49
N LEU A 32 11.79 -29.16 -23.38
CA LEU A 32 12.58 -28.21 -22.58
C LEU A 32 11.69 -27.26 -21.74
N ASP A 33 12.31 -26.55 -20.81
CA ASP A 33 11.84 -25.36 -20.08
C ASP A 33 10.68 -25.41 -19.07
N ARG A 34 9.98 -26.53 -18.84
CA ARG A 34 9.03 -26.62 -17.69
C ARG A 34 9.67 -26.30 -16.33
N GLY A 35 10.96 -26.61 -16.15
CA GLY A 35 11.72 -26.27 -14.94
C GLY A 35 12.12 -24.79 -14.83
N ARG A 36 12.33 -24.10 -15.96
CA ARG A 36 12.85 -22.72 -15.99
C ARG A 36 11.73 -21.71 -15.78
N ILE A 37 10.56 -21.93 -16.39
CA ILE A 37 9.35 -21.13 -16.16
C ILE A 37 8.96 -21.19 -14.68
N SER A 38 8.98 -22.39 -14.07
CA SER A 38 8.72 -22.55 -12.63
C SER A 38 9.77 -21.84 -11.75
N ALA A 39 11.05 -21.89 -12.11
CA ALA A 39 12.11 -21.19 -11.37
C ALA A 39 12.05 -19.66 -11.51
N ASN A 40 11.59 -19.14 -12.65
CA ASN A 40 11.38 -17.71 -12.87
C ASN A 40 10.17 -17.21 -12.06
N HIS A 41 9.03 -17.89 -12.15
CA HIS A 41 7.84 -17.49 -11.38
C HIS A 41 8.09 -17.53 -9.87
N ARG A 42 8.80 -18.55 -9.39
CA ARG A 42 9.23 -18.65 -7.98
C ARG A 42 10.34 -17.66 -7.57
N ARG A 43 10.96 -16.97 -8.53
CA ARG A 43 11.84 -15.80 -8.28
C ARG A 43 11.04 -14.50 -8.26
N GLU A 44 10.08 -14.34 -9.17
CA GLU A 44 9.14 -13.22 -9.22
C GLU A 44 8.32 -13.13 -7.91
N GLU A 45 7.71 -14.23 -7.47
CA GLU A 45 7.06 -14.36 -6.15
C GLU A 45 7.99 -13.95 -5.01
N LYS A 46 9.27 -14.35 -5.07
CA LYS A 46 10.23 -14.04 -4.00
C LYS A 46 10.69 -12.57 -3.99
N LEU A 47 10.59 -11.87 -5.11
CA LEU A 47 10.91 -10.44 -5.22
C LEU A 47 9.75 -9.54 -4.78
N VAL A 48 8.50 -10.01 -4.84
CA VAL A 48 7.32 -9.26 -4.36
C VAL A 48 7.13 -9.39 -2.84
N ASN A 49 7.60 -10.50 -2.26
CA ASN A 49 7.27 -10.89 -0.88
C ASN A 49 8.28 -10.43 0.20
N GLN A 50 9.47 -9.97 -0.18
CA GLN A 50 10.54 -9.53 0.74
C GLN A 50 11.28 -8.30 0.21
N SER A 51 11.98 -7.58 1.07
CA SER A 51 12.84 -6.46 0.68
C SER A 51 14.03 -6.92 -0.16
N SER A 52 14.28 -6.21 -1.26
CA SER A 52 15.52 -6.33 -2.05
C SER A 52 16.70 -5.59 -1.44
N THR A 53 16.46 -4.78 -0.40
CA THR A 53 17.53 -4.07 0.34
C THR A 53 18.18 -5.03 1.34
N PRO A 54 19.52 -5.11 1.41
CA PRO A 54 20.23 -5.87 2.45
C PRO A 54 19.81 -5.47 3.87
N VAL A 55 19.80 -6.44 4.78
CA VAL A 55 19.29 -6.28 6.17
C VAL A 55 20.09 -5.22 6.96
N ASP A 56 21.40 -5.14 6.73
CA ASP A 56 22.32 -4.13 7.27
C ASP A 56 22.11 -2.72 6.67
N GLN A 57 21.38 -2.62 5.56
CA GLN A 57 21.07 -1.37 4.87
C GLN A 57 19.62 -0.91 5.09
N TRP A 58 18.86 -1.62 5.93
CA TRP A 58 17.52 -1.19 6.31
C TRP A 58 17.56 0.09 7.15
N VAL A 59 16.66 1.00 6.83
CA VAL A 59 16.31 2.16 7.64
C VAL A 59 14.87 1.98 8.09
N LEU A 60 14.66 1.83 9.40
CA LEU A 60 13.38 1.51 10.03
C LEU A 60 12.81 2.76 10.74
N LEU A 61 11.53 3.06 10.52
CA LEU A 61 10.82 4.18 11.15
C LEU A 61 9.61 3.67 11.95
N GLY A 62 9.59 3.88 13.26
CA GLY A 62 8.54 3.38 14.16
C GLY A 62 7.40 4.38 14.40
N ILE A 63 6.19 4.06 13.94
CA ILE A 63 4.99 4.92 14.01
C ILE A 63 3.90 4.27 14.86
N SER A 64 3.27 5.05 15.74
CA SER A 64 2.20 4.62 16.66
C SER A 64 2.54 3.40 17.53
N LEU A 65 3.83 3.17 17.79
CA LEU A 65 4.33 2.10 18.66
C LEU A 65 4.02 2.40 20.14
N SER A 66 3.65 1.36 20.89
CA SER A 66 3.64 1.40 22.35
C SER A 66 5.04 1.51 22.95
N ALA A 67 5.14 1.78 24.25
CA ALA A 67 6.42 1.98 24.92
C ALA A 67 7.37 0.77 24.78
N SER A 68 6.87 -0.45 24.95
CA SER A 68 7.68 -1.67 24.82
C SER A 68 8.02 -1.99 23.36
N GLU A 69 7.08 -1.86 22.42
CA GLU A 69 7.37 -2.00 20.99
C GLU A 69 8.48 -1.04 20.52
N LYS A 70 8.53 0.18 21.08
CA LYS A 70 9.51 1.23 20.72
C LYS A 70 10.84 1.14 21.47
N VAL A 71 10.82 0.81 22.76
CA VAL A 71 12.03 0.83 23.62
C VAL A 71 12.74 -0.51 23.59
N ASP A 72 11.99 -1.60 23.67
CA ASP A 72 12.54 -2.94 23.78
C ASP A 72 12.71 -3.51 22.35
N SER A 73 11.60 -3.84 21.69
CA SER A 73 11.60 -4.62 20.45
C SER A 73 12.27 -3.93 19.26
N LEU A 74 11.89 -2.69 18.91
CA LEU A 74 12.45 -2.05 17.71
C LEU A 74 13.96 -1.76 17.84
N LYS A 75 14.46 -1.46 19.04
CA LYS A 75 15.89 -1.20 19.27
C LYS A 75 16.71 -2.48 19.26
N GLU A 76 16.22 -3.53 19.91
CA GLU A 76 16.85 -4.84 19.92
C GLU A 76 16.92 -5.44 18.50
N PHE A 77 15.79 -5.42 17.78
CA PHE A 77 15.72 -5.86 16.38
C PHE A 77 16.71 -5.09 15.48
N ALA A 78 16.80 -3.76 15.63
CA ALA A 78 17.76 -2.96 14.86
C ALA A 78 19.23 -3.30 15.18
N SER A 79 19.55 -3.52 16.45
CA SER A 79 20.88 -3.96 16.89
C SER A 79 21.29 -5.31 16.27
N LEU A 80 20.41 -6.31 16.37
CA LEU A 80 20.64 -7.67 15.85
C LEU A 80 20.74 -7.71 14.33
N THR A 81 19.85 -7.00 13.62
CA THR A 81 19.92 -6.86 12.16
C THR A 81 21.11 -6.00 11.71
N SER A 82 21.63 -5.13 12.58
CA SER A 82 22.57 -4.05 12.27
C SER A 82 21.98 -2.99 11.33
N SER A 83 20.67 -2.76 11.45
CA SER A 83 19.92 -1.75 10.68
C SER A 83 19.85 -0.40 11.39
N THR A 84 19.51 0.65 10.65
CA THR A 84 19.44 2.03 11.15
C THR A 84 18.03 2.39 11.61
N LEU A 85 17.90 3.04 12.76
CA LEU A 85 16.64 3.67 13.19
C LEU A 85 16.55 5.10 12.68
N ALA A 86 15.40 5.47 12.14
CA ALA A 86 15.05 6.85 11.80
C ALA A 86 14.11 7.44 12.88
N GLU A 87 14.34 8.70 13.25
CA GLU A 87 13.46 9.44 14.16
C GLU A 87 12.28 10.11 13.43
N GLU A 88 12.49 10.49 12.17
CA GLU A 88 11.51 11.14 11.28
C GLU A 88 11.55 10.55 9.86
N TRP A 89 10.51 10.85 9.05
CA TRP A 89 10.46 10.40 7.66
C TRP A 89 11.54 11.05 6.79
N ASN A 90 12.29 10.22 6.09
CA ASN A 90 13.23 10.63 5.06
C ASN A 90 13.25 9.64 3.89
N LYS A 91 13.77 10.05 2.73
CA LYS A 91 13.76 9.25 1.49
C LYS A 91 14.50 7.90 1.60
N ASN A 92 15.42 7.76 2.55
CA ASN A 92 16.20 6.55 2.77
C ASN A 92 15.43 5.51 3.58
N VAL A 93 14.31 5.87 4.25
CA VAL A 93 13.44 4.93 4.98
C VAL A 93 13.05 3.76 4.07
N THR A 94 13.20 2.55 4.58
CA THR A 94 12.94 1.29 3.86
C THR A 94 11.66 0.61 4.36
N HIS A 95 11.40 0.70 5.66
CA HIS A 95 10.27 0.10 6.34
C HIS A 95 9.67 1.12 7.34
N VAL A 96 8.35 1.29 7.30
CA VAL A 96 7.57 1.92 8.36
C VAL A 96 6.96 0.82 9.22
N ILE A 97 7.29 0.81 10.50
CA ILE A 97 6.84 -0.18 11.48
C ILE A 97 5.68 0.42 12.28
N VAL A 98 4.49 -0.14 12.10
CA VAL A 98 3.22 0.36 12.66
C VAL A 98 2.83 -0.46 13.88
N GLY A 99 2.59 0.18 15.03
CA GLY A 99 2.25 -0.53 16.29
C GLY A 99 1.03 -1.45 16.14
N ARG A 100 1.03 -2.61 16.81
CA ARG A 100 -0.04 -3.62 16.63
C ARG A 100 -1.45 -3.11 16.91
N ASN A 101 -1.58 -2.10 17.78
CA ASN A 101 -2.84 -1.47 18.18
C ASN A 101 -3.05 -0.07 17.57
N ALA A 102 -2.35 0.26 16.48
CA ALA A 102 -2.48 1.53 15.79
C ALA A 102 -3.78 1.58 14.96
N GLY A 103 -4.80 2.28 15.45
CA GLY A 103 -6.07 2.46 14.73
C GLY A 103 -5.94 3.33 13.47
N ASP A 104 -7.00 3.37 12.66
CA ASP A 104 -7.08 3.91 11.28
C ASP A 104 -6.67 5.38 11.10
N ALA A 105 -6.44 6.12 12.18
CA ALA A 105 -5.77 7.41 12.15
C ALA A 105 -4.30 7.28 11.70
N CYS A 106 -3.61 6.20 12.11
CA CYS A 106 -2.23 5.91 11.75
C CYS A 106 -2.04 5.72 10.23
N GLY A 107 -3.02 5.13 9.54
CA GLY A 107 -3.01 5.01 8.07
C GLY A 107 -2.98 6.35 7.34
N ARG A 108 -3.40 7.43 8.00
CA ARG A 108 -3.41 8.81 7.48
C ARG A 108 -2.24 9.66 7.99
N SER A 109 -1.28 9.05 8.68
CA SER A 109 -0.01 9.72 9.04
C SER A 109 0.82 10.04 7.79
N TYR A 110 1.58 11.14 7.83
CA TYR A 110 2.41 11.56 6.70
C TYR A 110 3.42 10.48 6.30
N GLU A 111 3.96 9.78 7.29
CA GLU A 111 4.98 8.75 7.16
C GLU A 111 4.46 7.49 6.46
N VAL A 112 3.25 7.03 6.80
CA VAL A 112 2.58 5.91 6.10
C VAL A 112 2.22 6.30 4.66
N LEU A 113 1.65 7.49 4.46
CA LEU A 113 1.23 7.94 3.12
C LEU A 113 2.44 8.16 2.20
N MET A 114 3.55 8.71 2.72
CA MET A 114 4.81 8.84 1.98
C MET A 114 5.47 7.49 1.70
N ALA A 115 5.39 6.51 2.61
CA ALA A 115 5.88 5.16 2.38
C ALA A 115 5.13 4.48 1.23
N ILE A 116 3.80 4.57 1.22
CA ILE A 116 2.93 4.06 0.15
C ILE A 116 3.27 4.70 -1.21
N LEU A 117 3.41 6.04 -1.27
CA LEU A 117 3.78 6.77 -2.50
C LEU A 117 5.23 6.54 -2.96
N SER A 118 6.09 6.04 -2.06
CA SER A 118 7.51 5.79 -2.32
C SER A 118 7.83 4.31 -2.50
N GLY A 119 6.82 3.43 -2.55
CA GLY A 119 7.00 1.98 -2.70
C GLY A 119 7.84 1.35 -1.58
N LYS A 120 7.70 1.84 -0.35
CA LYS A 120 8.39 1.28 0.83
C LYS A 120 7.48 0.30 1.56
N TRP A 121 8.07 -0.56 2.38
CA TRP A 121 7.29 -1.46 3.24
C TRP A 121 6.56 -0.68 4.33
N VAL A 122 5.29 -1.03 4.55
CA VAL A 122 4.52 -0.60 5.72
C VAL A 122 4.04 -1.88 6.40
N VAL A 123 4.66 -2.23 7.53
CA VAL A 123 4.46 -3.52 8.21
C VAL A 123 4.07 -3.32 9.67
N THR A 124 3.29 -4.25 10.23
CA THR A 124 2.96 -4.23 11.66
C THR A 124 4.20 -4.50 12.52
N ALA A 125 4.20 -4.00 13.75
CA ALA A 125 5.19 -4.34 14.78
C ALA A 125 5.17 -5.83 15.18
N GLY A 126 4.18 -6.60 14.71
CA GLY A 126 4.23 -8.06 14.74
C GLY A 126 5.49 -8.61 14.06
N TRP A 127 5.90 -8.01 12.94
CA TRP A 127 7.08 -8.46 12.20
C TRP A 127 8.34 -8.47 13.07
N ILE A 128 8.64 -7.35 13.74
CA ILE A 128 9.84 -7.23 14.58
C ILE A 128 9.75 -8.06 15.86
N VAL A 129 8.56 -8.14 16.49
CA VAL A 129 8.39 -8.89 17.74
C VAL A 129 8.46 -10.39 17.51
N ASP A 130 7.82 -10.90 16.45
CA ASP A 130 7.82 -12.33 16.14
C ASP A 130 9.22 -12.80 15.73
N CYS A 131 10.07 -11.91 15.18
CA CYS A 131 11.49 -12.18 14.92
C CYS A 131 12.40 -12.16 16.18
N LEU A 132 11.88 -11.70 17.32
CA LEU A 132 12.57 -11.67 18.63
C LEU A 132 12.06 -12.78 19.58
N VAL A 133 11.09 -13.60 19.15
CA VAL A 133 10.68 -14.77 19.93
C VAL A 133 11.78 -15.83 19.84
N GLU A 134 12.44 -16.10 20.97
CA GLU A 134 13.43 -17.16 21.14
C GLU A 134 12.97 -18.49 20.52
N PRO A 135 13.84 -19.20 19.77
CA PRO A 135 13.57 -20.58 19.36
C PRO A 135 13.30 -21.48 20.57
N ILE A 136 12.53 -22.55 20.36
CA ILE A 136 12.31 -23.57 21.40
C ILE A 136 13.68 -24.06 21.90
N PRO A 137 13.98 -24.02 23.22
CA PRO A 137 15.35 -24.06 23.75
C PRO A 137 16.14 -25.34 23.44
N ASP A 138 15.47 -26.42 23.02
CA ASP A 138 16.09 -27.67 22.58
C ASP A 138 16.77 -27.56 21.20
N LEU A 139 16.44 -26.55 20.38
CA LEU A 139 17.02 -26.32 19.06
C LEU A 139 18.00 -25.14 19.05
N LYS A 140 19.17 -25.34 19.67
CA LYS A 140 20.26 -24.37 19.71
C LYS A 140 21.02 -24.25 18.38
N THR A 141 20.32 -23.83 17.32
CA THR A 141 20.92 -23.59 16.00
C THR A 141 21.88 -22.39 16.01
N CYS A 142 23.08 -22.59 15.46
CA CYS A 142 24.19 -21.62 15.49
C CYS A 142 24.02 -20.45 14.50
N LEU A 143 22.89 -19.75 14.54
CA LEU A 143 22.66 -18.50 13.82
C LEU A 143 22.88 -17.33 14.79
N GLU A 144 24.04 -16.66 14.67
CA GLU A 144 24.40 -15.50 15.51
C GLU A 144 23.53 -14.25 15.24
N LYS A 145 22.64 -14.32 14.24
CA LYS A 145 21.63 -13.32 13.94
C LYS A 145 20.30 -14.01 13.59
N PRO A 146 19.14 -13.54 14.11
CA PRO A 146 17.85 -13.97 13.59
C PRO A 146 17.71 -13.52 12.13
N ILE A 147 17.16 -14.39 11.28
CA ILE A 147 16.79 -14.05 9.90
C ILE A 147 15.32 -13.64 9.93
N PRO A 148 14.97 -12.38 9.60
CA PRO A 148 13.59 -11.93 9.67
C PRO A 148 12.65 -12.73 8.76
N GLY A 149 11.41 -12.94 9.23
CA GLY A 149 10.33 -13.51 8.43
C GLY A 149 9.94 -12.59 7.26
N PRO A 150 9.28 -13.11 6.21
CA PRO A 150 8.93 -12.33 5.03
C PRO A 150 7.94 -11.20 5.35
N GLU A 151 8.30 -10.00 4.91
CA GLU A 151 7.63 -8.73 5.21
C GLU A 151 6.17 -8.71 4.75
N ILE A 152 5.86 -9.40 3.64
CA ILE A 152 4.49 -9.53 3.10
C ILE A 152 3.50 -10.13 4.11
N SER A 153 3.94 -11.02 5.00
CA SER A 153 3.08 -11.65 6.01
C SER A 153 2.63 -10.68 7.11
N TYR A 154 3.23 -9.48 7.14
CA TYR A 154 2.98 -8.44 8.14
C TYR A 154 2.61 -7.09 7.51
N GLU A 155 2.48 -7.00 6.18
CA GLU A 155 2.13 -5.76 5.46
C GLU A 155 0.74 -5.25 5.88
N VAL A 156 0.64 -3.97 6.24
CA VAL A 156 -0.56 -3.42 6.86
C VAL A 156 -1.67 -3.19 5.84
N ASN A 157 -2.86 -3.69 6.14
CA ASN A 157 -4.09 -3.31 5.45
C ASN A 157 -4.87 -2.30 6.31
N PHE A 158 -5.09 -1.10 5.79
CA PHE A 158 -5.84 -0.02 6.44
C PHE A 158 -7.29 0.11 5.94
N CYS A 159 -7.77 -0.86 5.16
CA CYS A 159 -9.14 -0.87 4.62
C CYS A 159 -10.03 -1.85 5.39
N ASP A 160 -11.18 -1.37 5.87
CA ASP A 160 -12.19 -2.06 6.68
C ASP A 160 -13.01 -3.16 5.95
N GLY A 161 -12.46 -3.73 4.88
CA GLY A 161 -13.15 -4.73 4.04
C GLY A 161 -14.22 -4.16 3.10
N SER A 162 -14.70 -2.92 3.31
CA SER A 162 -15.67 -2.26 2.42
C SER A 162 -15.10 -2.04 1.01
N CYS A 163 -13.81 -1.72 0.93
CA CYS A 163 -13.08 -1.60 -0.33
C CYS A 163 -12.48 -2.93 -0.80
N THR A 164 -13.10 -3.58 -1.79
CA THR A 164 -12.65 -4.81 -2.49
C THR A 164 -11.31 -4.69 -3.25
N SER A 165 -10.53 -3.63 -3.00
CA SER A 165 -9.18 -3.41 -3.56
C SER A 165 -8.19 -2.86 -2.52
N GLY A 166 -8.47 -3.00 -1.22
CA GLY A 166 -7.66 -2.49 -0.13
C GLY A 166 -6.34 -3.25 0.04
N TYR A 167 -5.29 -2.81 -0.67
CA TYR A 167 -3.89 -3.22 -0.54
C TYR A 167 -2.97 -2.06 -0.98
N GLY A 168 -3.12 -0.89 -0.36
CA GLY A 168 -2.40 0.34 -0.73
C GLY A 168 -0.87 0.21 -0.73
N PRO A 169 -0.24 -0.25 0.37
CA PRO A 169 1.20 -0.49 0.42
C PRO A 169 1.68 -1.46 -0.67
N THR A 170 1.01 -2.60 -0.83
CA THR A 170 1.34 -3.63 -1.82
C THR A 170 1.33 -3.09 -3.26
N LYS A 171 0.30 -2.30 -3.61
CA LYS A 171 0.22 -1.62 -4.92
C LYS A 171 1.35 -0.60 -5.10
N GLY A 172 1.60 0.24 -4.10
CA GLY A 172 2.67 1.24 -4.15
C GLY A 172 4.05 0.61 -4.36
N ARG A 173 4.32 -0.53 -3.72
CA ARG A 173 5.54 -1.33 -3.97
C ARG A 173 5.57 -1.94 -5.37
N ALA A 174 4.45 -2.50 -5.85
CA ALA A 174 4.38 -3.07 -7.20
C ALA A 174 4.65 -2.01 -8.29
N THR A 175 3.97 -0.86 -8.24
CA THR A 175 4.19 0.26 -9.16
C THR A 175 5.64 0.75 -9.14
N ALA A 176 6.27 0.83 -7.96
CA ALA A 176 7.67 1.21 -7.83
C ALA A 176 8.64 0.15 -8.38
N ALA A 177 8.35 -1.15 -8.20
CA ALA A 177 9.16 -2.25 -8.75
C ALA A 177 9.08 -2.34 -10.28
N GLU A 178 7.90 -2.07 -10.85
CA GLU A 178 7.65 -2.00 -12.30
C GLU A 178 8.19 -0.71 -12.95
N GLN A 179 8.63 0.28 -12.14
CA GLN A 179 8.98 1.64 -12.59
C GLN A 179 7.84 2.33 -13.35
N ALA A 180 6.59 1.98 -13.02
CA ALA A 180 5.40 2.52 -13.64
C ALA A 180 5.09 3.94 -13.10
N PRO A 181 4.38 4.78 -13.87
CA PRO A 181 3.98 6.12 -13.43
C PRO A 181 3.19 6.06 -12.13
N LYS A 182 3.47 6.98 -11.20
CA LYS A 182 2.84 6.94 -9.87
C LYS A 182 1.38 7.40 -9.88
N LEU A 183 0.74 7.18 -8.74
CA LEU A 183 -0.66 7.46 -8.41
C LEU A 183 -1.24 8.78 -8.96
N PHE A 184 -0.46 9.86 -9.01
CA PHE A 184 -0.92 11.18 -9.46
C PHE A 184 -0.20 11.68 -10.73
N SER A 185 0.55 10.82 -11.42
CA SER A 185 1.29 11.19 -12.64
C SER A 185 0.35 11.77 -13.71
N GLY A 186 0.61 13.02 -14.09
CA GLY A 186 -0.20 13.77 -15.06
C GLY A 186 -1.43 14.47 -14.49
N LEU A 187 -1.70 14.34 -13.18
CA LEU A 187 -2.79 15.02 -12.49
C LEU A 187 -2.31 16.35 -11.88
N HIS A 188 -3.18 17.36 -11.92
CA HIS A 188 -2.88 18.70 -11.46
C HIS A 188 -3.75 19.08 -10.26
N PHE A 189 -3.21 19.87 -9.33
CA PHE A 189 -3.83 20.17 -8.05
C PHE A 189 -3.74 21.65 -7.71
N CYS A 190 -4.89 22.28 -7.47
CA CYS A 190 -4.99 23.58 -6.82
C CYS A 190 -5.29 23.35 -5.33
N LEU A 191 -4.67 24.10 -4.42
CA LEU A 191 -4.89 23.98 -2.99
C LEU A 191 -5.57 25.25 -2.47
N SER A 192 -6.59 25.09 -1.62
CA SER A 192 -7.26 26.19 -0.92
C SER A 192 -6.27 27.09 -0.20
N THR A 193 -6.53 28.39 -0.24
CA THR A 193 -5.71 29.38 0.47
C THR A 193 -5.96 29.38 1.98
N TYR A 194 -7.05 28.74 2.41
CA TYR A 194 -7.54 28.66 3.79
C TYR A 194 -7.11 27.40 4.55
N ILE A 195 -6.64 26.34 3.87
CA ILE A 195 -5.94 25.21 4.51
C ILE A 195 -4.75 25.74 5.33
N ASP A 196 -4.57 25.22 6.55
CA ASP A 196 -3.44 25.59 7.43
C ASP A 196 -2.09 25.44 6.70
N PRO A 197 -1.14 26.39 6.84
CA PRO A 197 0.13 26.34 6.11
C PRO A 197 0.93 25.04 6.27
N GLU A 198 0.88 24.39 7.43
CA GLU A 198 1.59 23.12 7.66
C GLU A 198 0.89 21.95 6.95
N ASP A 199 -0.44 21.89 6.99
CA ASP A 199 -1.21 20.86 6.28
C ASP A 199 -1.14 21.07 4.76
N ARG A 200 -1.12 22.33 4.29
CA ARG A 200 -0.96 22.65 2.86
C ARG A 200 0.42 22.26 2.32
N GLU A 201 1.48 22.51 3.08
CA GLU A 201 2.83 22.03 2.76
C GLU A 201 2.92 20.50 2.80
N THR A 202 2.25 19.85 3.75
CA THR A 202 2.15 18.38 3.85
C THR A 202 1.44 17.79 2.62
N ILE A 203 0.31 18.37 2.21
CA ILE A 203 -0.42 17.99 0.99
C ILE A 203 0.45 18.20 -0.25
N ARG A 204 1.16 19.33 -0.37
CA ARG A 204 2.07 19.62 -1.49
C ARG A 204 3.17 18.56 -1.61
N ARG A 205 3.75 18.11 -0.49
CA ARG A 205 4.74 17.02 -0.45
C ARG A 205 4.15 15.68 -0.89
N LEU A 206 2.94 15.34 -0.43
CA LEU A 206 2.25 14.11 -0.83
C LEU A 206 1.90 14.10 -2.32
N VAL A 207 1.38 15.20 -2.87
CA VAL A 207 1.09 15.35 -4.31
C VAL A 207 2.36 15.14 -5.13
N ALA A 208 3.46 15.83 -4.79
CA ALA A 208 4.73 15.70 -5.47
C ALA A 208 5.36 14.29 -5.34
N ALA A 209 5.23 13.64 -4.18
CA ALA A 209 5.71 12.27 -3.98
C ALA A 209 4.97 11.25 -4.86
N GLY A 210 3.71 11.53 -5.22
CA GLY A 210 2.91 10.76 -6.17
C GLY A 210 3.01 11.20 -7.63
N GLU A 211 3.95 12.08 -8.00
CA GLU A 211 4.14 12.64 -9.36
C GLU A 211 3.02 13.56 -9.89
N GLY A 212 2.16 14.06 -8.99
CA GLY A 212 1.20 15.12 -9.30
C GLY A 212 1.83 16.51 -9.26
N GLN A 213 1.26 17.47 -10.02
CA GLN A 213 1.72 18.86 -10.05
C GLN A 213 0.80 19.77 -9.23
N VAL A 214 1.35 20.56 -8.30
CA VAL A 214 0.60 21.65 -7.65
C VAL A 214 0.69 22.94 -8.49
N LEU A 215 -0.46 23.57 -8.74
CA LEU A 215 -0.60 24.82 -9.49
C LEU A 215 -0.65 26.01 -8.53
N GLU A 216 0.52 26.41 -8.01
CA GLU A 216 0.61 27.50 -7.03
C GLU A 216 0.23 28.87 -7.64
N GLY A 217 -0.60 29.64 -6.93
CA GLY A 217 -0.93 31.03 -7.30
C GLY A 217 -1.71 31.23 -8.60
N ILE A 218 -2.32 30.18 -9.15
CA ILE A 218 -3.30 30.33 -10.24
C ILE A 218 -4.61 30.89 -9.67
N SER A 219 -5.24 31.85 -10.35
CA SER A 219 -6.59 32.32 -9.99
C SER A 219 -7.66 31.49 -10.71
N PRO A 220 -8.92 31.45 -10.23
CA PRO A 220 -10.03 30.80 -10.92
C PRO A 220 -10.16 31.22 -12.40
N ASP A 221 -10.04 32.52 -12.70
CA ASP A 221 -10.12 33.02 -14.09
C ASP A 221 -8.99 32.47 -14.97
N ARG A 222 -7.75 32.50 -14.46
CA ARG A 222 -6.57 31.99 -15.19
C ARG A 222 -6.62 30.48 -15.37
N LEU A 223 -7.21 29.75 -14.41
CA LEU A 223 -7.45 28.32 -14.54
C LEU A 223 -8.49 28.04 -15.63
N HIS A 224 -9.58 28.80 -15.67
CA HIS A 224 -10.61 28.69 -16.71
C HIS A 224 -10.03 28.97 -18.10
N GLU A 225 -9.25 30.05 -18.26
CA GLU A 225 -8.51 30.33 -19.49
C GLU A 225 -7.57 29.20 -19.92
N ASN A 226 -6.83 28.61 -18.98
CA ASN A 226 -5.91 27.52 -19.26
C ASN A 226 -6.67 26.26 -19.72
N LEU A 227 -7.74 25.87 -19.03
CA LEU A 227 -8.55 24.69 -19.36
C LEU A 227 -9.29 24.85 -20.70
N ASN A 228 -9.73 26.06 -21.05
CA ASN A 228 -10.31 26.36 -22.36
C ASN A 228 -9.28 26.25 -23.51
N ARG A 229 -7.98 26.46 -23.24
CA ARG A 229 -6.90 26.36 -24.25
C ARG A 229 -6.31 24.95 -24.33
N ASN A 230 -6.21 24.26 -23.20
CA ASN A 230 -5.64 22.92 -23.07
C ASN A 230 -6.41 22.15 -21.97
N PRO A 231 -7.45 21.38 -22.34
CA PRO A 231 -8.23 20.61 -21.37
C PRO A 231 -7.35 19.60 -20.61
N ALA A 232 -7.33 19.73 -19.29
CA ALA A 232 -6.55 18.88 -18.39
C ALA A 232 -7.36 18.58 -17.12
N GLU A 233 -7.07 17.46 -16.46
CA GLU A 233 -7.72 17.13 -15.19
C GLU A 233 -7.05 17.88 -14.05
N VAL A 234 -7.85 18.70 -13.35
CA VAL A 234 -7.42 19.58 -12.25
C VAL A 234 -8.33 19.39 -11.06
N TYR A 235 -7.76 19.00 -9.93
CA TYR A 235 -8.47 18.86 -8.66
C TYR A 235 -8.27 20.11 -7.79
N PHE A 236 -9.33 20.61 -7.17
CA PHE A 236 -9.22 21.66 -6.14
C PHE A 236 -9.38 21.02 -4.76
N ILE A 237 -8.35 21.13 -3.93
CA ILE A 237 -8.33 20.58 -2.56
C ILE A 237 -8.80 21.65 -1.56
N TYR A 238 -9.85 21.35 -0.81
CA TYR A 238 -10.33 22.16 0.32
C TYR A 238 -10.18 21.41 1.66
N ASP A 239 -10.19 22.14 2.78
CA ASP A 239 -10.10 21.51 4.10
C ASP A 239 -11.44 20.86 4.52
N SER A 240 -11.36 19.68 5.14
CA SER A 240 -12.48 19.08 5.85
C SER A 240 -12.07 18.56 7.24
N GLY A 241 -10.95 19.02 7.77
CA GLY A 241 -10.54 18.80 9.15
C GLY A 241 -11.35 19.64 10.15
N PRO A 242 -11.31 19.31 11.45
CA PRO A 242 -11.53 20.32 12.47
C PRO A 242 -10.38 21.35 12.39
N PRO A 243 -10.63 22.65 12.60
CA PRO A 243 -9.57 23.66 12.52
C PRO A 243 -8.52 23.42 13.60
N ARG A 244 -7.22 23.47 13.23
CA ARG A 244 -6.10 23.35 14.19
C ARG A 244 -6.17 24.36 15.34
N LYS A 245 -6.79 25.52 15.11
CA LYS A 245 -7.00 26.61 16.07
C LYS A 245 -8.43 27.12 15.93
N ILE A 246 -9.24 26.93 16.96
CA ILE A 246 -10.58 27.54 17.03
C ILE A 246 -10.38 29.04 17.27
N THR A 247 -10.89 29.87 16.36
CA THR A 247 -10.84 31.33 16.42
C THR A 247 -12.25 31.90 16.26
N SER A 248 -12.45 33.16 16.66
CA SER A 248 -13.70 33.90 16.44
C SER A 248 -14.13 33.94 14.97
N ASP A 249 -13.16 33.82 14.07
CA ASP A 249 -13.32 34.08 12.64
C ASP A 249 -13.56 32.77 11.86
N PHE A 250 -13.76 31.63 12.55
CA PHE A 250 -13.91 30.32 11.93
C PHE A 250 -15.04 30.27 10.89
N ASP A 251 -16.23 30.78 11.21
CA ASP A 251 -17.36 30.80 10.28
C ASP A 251 -17.08 31.67 9.05
N LEU A 252 -16.28 32.74 9.20
CA LEU A 252 -15.85 33.60 8.10
C LEU A 252 -14.77 32.93 7.22
N ILE A 253 -13.88 32.15 7.81
CA ILE A 253 -12.88 31.34 7.09
C ILE A 253 -13.59 30.24 6.29
N LEU A 254 -14.50 29.49 6.92
CA LEU A 254 -15.29 28.44 6.29
C LEU A 254 -16.16 28.99 5.14
N ALA A 255 -16.83 30.12 5.34
CA ALA A 255 -17.61 30.77 4.28
C ALA A 255 -16.74 31.20 3.08
N LYS A 256 -15.51 31.66 3.32
CA LYS A 256 -14.56 32.02 2.26
C LYS A 256 -14.02 30.79 1.51
N GLU A 257 -13.70 29.70 2.21
CA GLU A 257 -13.24 28.47 1.56
C GLU A 257 -14.34 27.81 0.72
N ILE A 258 -15.60 27.86 1.18
CA ILE A 258 -16.76 27.45 0.40
C ILE A 258 -16.90 28.30 -0.87
N GLN A 259 -16.74 29.62 -0.76
CA GLN A 259 -16.78 30.53 -1.92
C GLN A 259 -15.62 30.26 -2.91
N GLU A 260 -14.39 30.11 -2.41
CA GLU A 260 -13.21 29.75 -3.21
C GLU A 260 -13.46 28.41 -3.95
N SER A 261 -13.95 27.39 -3.24
CA SER A 261 -14.32 26.09 -3.83
C SER A 261 -15.35 26.23 -4.97
N ILE A 262 -16.37 27.08 -4.79
CA ILE A 262 -17.39 27.34 -5.81
C ILE A 262 -16.81 28.05 -7.04
N GLU A 263 -15.81 28.92 -6.87
CA GLU A 263 -15.13 29.60 -7.98
C GLU A 263 -14.26 28.63 -8.78
N TYR A 264 -13.43 27.81 -8.12
CA TYR A 264 -12.66 26.77 -8.81
C TYR A 264 -13.54 25.73 -9.52
N ALA A 265 -14.70 25.37 -8.94
CA ALA A 265 -15.68 24.50 -9.58
C ALA A 265 -16.24 25.13 -10.88
N LYS A 266 -16.57 26.42 -10.87
CA LYS A 266 -17.03 27.16 -12.07
C LYS A 266 -15.94 27.25 -13.15
N SER A 267 -14.67 27.35 -12.75
CA SER A 267 -13.53 27.35 -13.67
C SER A 267 -13.31 26.00 -14.38
N GLY A 268 -13.83 24.91 -13.83
CA GLY A 268 -13.73 23.55 -14.37
C GLY A 268 -12.94 22.55 -13.51
N ALA A 269 -12.50 22.93 -12.31
CA ALA A 269 -11.79 22.00 -11.42
C ALA A 269 -12.74 21.07 -10.65
N GLN A 270 -12.30 19.83 -10.41
CA GLN A 270 -13.02 18.90 -9.54
C GLN A 270 -12.70 19.16 -8.07
N VAL A 271 -13.66 19.74 -7.34
CA VAL A 271 -13.55 20.03 -5.90
C VAL A 271 -13.60 18.74 -5.07
N ILE A 272 -12.58 18.53 -4.23
CA ILE A 272 -12.46 17.39 -3.32
C ILE A 272 -11.83 17.82 -1.99
N SER A 273 -12.16 17.16 -0.88
CA SER A 273 -11.54 17.49 0.41
C SER A 273 -10.16 16.84 0.57
N HIS A 274 -9.30 17.40 1.42
CA HIS A 274 -7.99 16.81 1.72
C HIS A 274 -8.09 15.33 2.12
N ARG A 275 -9.10 14.95 2.93
CA ARG A 275 -9.29 13.57 3.42
C ARG A 275 -9.45 12.56 2.28
N ARG A 276 -10.03 12.99 1.15
CA ARG A 276 -10.26 12.17 -0.04
C ARG A 276 -8.98 11.96 -0.85
N LEU A 277 -8.08 12.95 -0.89
CA LEU A 277 -6.72 12.78 -1.38
C LEU A 277 -5.96 11.76 -0.50
N LEU A 278 -6.02 11.88 0.82
CA LEU A 278 -5.39 10.92 1.73
C LEU A 278 -5.94 9.49 1.54
N HIS A 279 -7.25 9.35 1.32
CA HIS A 279 -7.87 8.05 1.02
C HIS A 279 -7.45 7.47 -0.34
N ALA A 280 -7.32 8.30 -1.38
CA ALA A 280 -6.80 7.87 -2.67
C ALA A 280 -5.36 7.32 -2.57
N ILE A 281 -4.53 7.94 -1.72
CA ILE A 281 -3.18 7.44 -1.38
C ILE A 281 -3.27 6.13 -0.60
N LEU A 282 -4.06 6.09 0.47
CA LEU A 282 -4.16 4.93 1.38
C LEU A 282 -4.63 3.65 0.67
N CYS A 283 -5.47 3.79 -0.36
CA CYS A 283 -5.93 2.70 -1.21
C CYS A 283 -5.09 2.48 -2.49
N TYR A 284 -4.10 3.35 -2.74
CA TYR A 284 -3.36 3.51 -4.00
C TYR A 284 -4.27 3.41 -5.23
N ASN A 285 -5.26 4.31 -5.30
CA ASN A 285 -6.29 4.31 -6.33
C ASN A 285 -6.78 5.73 -6.67
N ALA A 286 -6.30 6.30 -7.77
CA ALA A 286 -6.67 7.64 -8.23
C ALA A 286 -8.19 7.80 -8.44
N ARG A 287 -8.92 6.74 -8.81
CA ARG A 287 -10.38 6.80 -9.07
C ARG A 287 -11.23 7.16 -7.84
N ILE A 288 -10.62 7.18 -6.64
CA ILE A 288 -11.25 7.69 -5.42
C ILE A 288 -11.39 9.22 -5.46
N LEU A 289 -10.59 9.92 -6.26
CA LEU A 289 -10.73 11.36 -6.52
C LEU A 289 -12.01 11.66 -7.33
N ASP A 290 -12.49 10.72 -8.14
CA ASP A 290 -13.61 10.90 -9.10
C ASP A 290 -15.00 10.64 -8.49
N ARG A 291 -15.16 9.53 -7.73
CA ARG A 291 -16.45 9.01 -7.21
C ARG A 291 -17.35 10.08 -6.59
N ARG A 292 -18.49 10.45 -7.17
CA ARG A 292 -19.35 11.48 -6.52
C ARG A 292 -19.90 10.95 -5.17
N PRO A 293 -20.09 11.80 -4.12
CA PRO A 293 -20.47 11.36 -2.76
C PRO A 293 -21.81 10.63 -2.59
N HIS A 294 -22.51 10.30 -3.67
CA HIS A 294 -23.88 9.75 -3.70
C HIS A 294 -23.99 8.55 -4.66
N GLN A 295 -22.94 7.73 -4.77
CA GLN A 295 -22.96 6.48 -5.57
C GLN A 295 -22.87 5.20 -4.72
N ASP A 296 -22.63 5.32 -3.42
CA ASP A 296 -22.56 4.20 -2.47
C ASP A 296 -23.62 4.42 -1.35
N MET A 297 -24.90 4.48 -1.73
CA MET A 297 -26.10 4.53 -0.87
C MET A 297 -27.22 3.66 -1.46
#